data_AF-A0AA39VBN4-F1
#
_entry.id   AF-A0AA39VBN4-F1
#
_cell.length_a   1.000
_cell.length_b   1.000
_cell.length_c   1.000
_cell.angle_alpha   90.00
_cell.angle_beta   90.00
_cell.angle_gamma   90.00
#
_symmetry.space_group_name_H-M   'P 1'
#
loop_
_entity.id
_entity.type
_entity.pdbx_description
1 polymer ?
#
loop_
_entity_poly.entity_id
_entity_poly.type
_entity_poly.pdbx_seq_one_letter_code
_entity_poly.pdbx_strand_id
1 'polypeptide(L)'
;MSHKRSSINRPPTPDVDKDRDNQEPTLQEIINIKLIESGEKERLKELLRERLIECGWRDEMKALCRAYTRKKGRSNVTVDDLVHVITPKGRASVPDSVKAELLQRIRSFLGSATT
;
A
#
# COMPACT_ATOMS: atom_id res chain seq x y z
N MET A 1 -69.50 12.51 7.65
CA MET A 1 -68.85 11.78 6.55
C MET A 1 -67.39 11.50 6.93
N SER A 2 -67.09 10.35 7.53
CA SER A 2 -65.70 9.96 7.86
C SER A 2 -65.08 9.20 6.70
N HIS A 3 -64.04 9.76 6.09
CA HIS A 3 -63.21 9.04 5.13
C HIS A 3 -61.97 8.49 5.84
N LYS A 4 -62.01 7.19 6.13
CA LYS A 4 -60.88 6.38 6.61
C LYS A 4 -59.95 6.18 5.42
N ARG A 5 -58.72 6.72 5.45
CA ARG A 5 -57.67 6.34 4.50
C ARG A 5 -56.66 5.42 5.18
N SER A 6 -56.44 4.30 4.49
CA SER A 6 -55.71 3.11 4.89
C SER A 6 -54.24 3.37 5.24
N SER A 7 -53.76 2.83 6.36
CA SER A 7 -52.33 2.77 6.68
C SER A 7 -51.69 1.69 5.81
N ILE A 8 -50.78 2.10 4.94
CA ILE A 8 -49.96 1.20 4.13
C ILE A 8 -48.85 0.65 5.04
N ASN A 9 -48.89 -0.65 5.36
CA ASN A 9 -47.78 -1.35 6.00
C ASN A 9 -46.60 -1.41 5.02
N ARG A 10 -45.55 -0.62 5.27
CA ARG A 10 -44.28 -0.73 4.55
C ARG A 10 -43.45 -1.83 5.22
N PRO A 11 -43.00 -2.87 4.50
CA PRO A 11 -42.13 -3.89 5.10
C PRO A 11 -40.80 -3.25 5.53
N PRO A 12 -40.17 -3.74 6.62
CA PRO A 12 -38.86 -3.25 7.03
C PRO A 12 -37.87 -3.58 5.91
N THR A 13 -37.18 -2.54 5.42
CA THR A 13 -36.00 -2.75 4.58
C THR A 13 -34.96 -3.50 5.43
N PRO A 14 -34.31 -4.55 4.90
CA PRO A 14 -33.19 -5.17 5.60
C PRO A 14 -32.11 -4.11 5.80
N ASP A 15 -31.79 -3.76 7.04
CA ASP A 15 -30.64 -2.93 7.38
C ASP A 15 -29.37 -3.72 7.02
N VAL A 16 -28.88 -3.58 5.79
CA VAL A 16 -27.61 -4.18 5.33
C VAL A 16 -26.38 -3.49 5.93
N ASP A 17 -26.59 -2.40 6.68
CA ASP A 17 -25.52 -1.54 7.18
C ASP A 17 -25.08 -1.85 8.62
N LYS A 18 -25.74 -2.77 9.34
CA LYS A 18 -25.38 -3.08 10.75
C LYS A 18 -24.23 -4.07 10.94
N ASP A 19 -23.84 -4.80 9.89
CA ASP A 19 -22.82 -5.85 10.01
C ASP A 19 -21.39 -5.40 9.63
N ARG A 20 -21.22 -4.19 9.10
CA ARG A 20 -19.89 -3.70 8.65
C ARG A 20 -19.04 -3.10 9.77
N ASP A 21 -19.65 -2.70 10.87
CA ASP A 21 -18.97 -2.06 12.01
C ASP A 21 -18.58 -3.05 13.13
N ASN A 22 -18.86 -4.34 12.96
CA ASN A 22 -18.59 -5.36 13.98
C ASN A 22 -17.55 -6.42 13.56
N GLN A 23 -16.79 -6.16 12.49
CA GLN A 23 -15.73 -7.07 12.05
C GLN A 23 -14.44 -6.78 12.83
N GLU A 24 -14.01 -7.72 13.67
CA GLU A 24 -12.72 -7.61 14.37
C GLU A 24 -11.58 -7.39 13.35
N PRO A 25 -10.65 -6.46 13.64
CA PRO A 25 -9.54 -6.19 12.74
C PRO A 25 -8.72 -7.46 12.54
N THR A 26 -8.39 -7.73 11.28
CA THR A 26 -7.55 -8.86 10.91
C THR A 26 -6.16 -8.71 11.55
N LEU A 27 -5.46 -9.83 11.75
CA LEU A 27 -4.08 -9.80 12.26
C LEU A 27 -3.17 -8.90 11.42
N GLN A 28 -3.37 -8.85 10.11
CA GLN A 28 -2.61 -7.98 9.21
C GLN A 28 -2.88 -6.49 9.49
N GLU A 29 -4.13 -6.12 9.76
CA GLU A 29 -4.51 -4.75 10.12
C GLU A 29 -3.93 -4.37 11.47
N ILE A 30 -4.02 -5.24 12.47
CA ILE A 30 -3.43 -5.04 13.81
C ILE A 30 -1.91 -4.80 13.69
N ILE A 31 -1.21 -5.63 12.92
CA ILE A 31 0.23 -5.47 12.67
C ILE A 31 0.53 -4.12 12.00
N ASN A 32 -0.23 -3.74 10.97
CA ASN A 32 -0.01 -2.49 10.26
C ASN A 32 -0.31 -1.27 11.14
N ILE A 33 -1.35 -1.30 11.96
CA ILE A 33 -1.65 -0.26 12.97
C ILE A 33 -0.45 -0.10 13.91
N LYS A 34 0.03 -1.20 14.50
CA LYS A 34 1.17 -1.18 15.43
C LYS A 34 2.45 -0.64 14.79
N LEU A 35 2.73 -1.01 13.54
CA LEU A 35 3.88 -0.48 12.79
C LEU A 35 3.74 1.02 12.51
N ILE A 36 2.53 1.53 12.27
CA ILE A 36 2.27 2.95 12.04
C ILE A 36 2.41 3.74 13.34
N GLU A 37 1.70 3.35 14.40
CA GLU A 37 1.63 4.10 15.66
C GLU A 37 2.98 4.15 16.39
N SER A 38 3.79 3.09 16.28
CA SER A 38 5.16 3.06 16.82
C SER A 38 6.19 3.84 15.99
N GLY A 39 5.79 4.36 14.83
CA GLY A 39 6.69 4.98 13.86
C GLY A 39 7.65 4.01 13.15
N GLU A 40 7.55 2.70 13.41
CA GLU A 40 8.42 1.68 12.81
C GLU A 40 8.26 1.62 11.29
N LYS A 41 7.04 1.85 10.78
CA LYS A 41 6.78 1.92 9.33
C LYS A 41 7.62 2.99 8.64
N GLU A 42 7.79 4.15 9.26
CA GLU A 42 8.59 5.23 8.67
C GLU A 42 10.09 4.91 8.73
N ARG A 43 10.56 4.33 9.85
CA ARG A 43 11.94 3.83 9.96
C ARG A 43 12.27 2.76 8.91
N LEU A 44 11.35 1.83 8.66
CA LEU A 44 11.49 0.81 7.62
C LEU A 44 11.48 1.41 6.21
N LYS A 45 10.66 2.44 5.97
CA LYS A 45 10.65 3.16 4.68
C LYS A 45 11.97 3.88 4.43
N GLU A 46 12.55 4.52 5.44
CA GLU A 46 13.85 5.19 5.29
C GLU A 46 14.96 4.16 5.06
N LEU A 47 15.00 3.08 5.84
CA LEU A 47 15.96 1.98 5.62
C LEU A 47 15.87 1.41 4.19
N LEU A 48 14.65 1.14 3.70
CA LEU A 48 14.46 0.68 2.32
C LEU A 48 15.01 1.71 1.32
N ARG A 49 14.72 2.99 1.52
CA ARG A 49 15.21 4.08 0.65
C ARG A 49 16.73 4.12 0.62
N GLU A 50 17.39 4.07 1.77
CA GLU A 50 18.85 4.04 1.91
C GLU A 50 19.44 2.85 1.14
N ARG A 51 18.94 1.63 1.40
CA ARG A 51 19.43 0.42 0.73
C ARG A 51 19.25 0.44 -0.79
N LEU A 52 18.12 0.97 -1.29
CA LEU A 52 17.89 1.12 -2.73
C LEU A 52 18.78 2.20 -3.37
N ILE A 53 19.28 3.17 -2.60
CA ILE A 53 20.27 4.13 -3.06
C ILE A 53 21.65 3.47 -3.08
N GLU A 54 22.05 2.86 -1.97
CA GLU A 54 23.38 2.24 -1.79
C GLU A 54 23.65 1.12 -2.79
N CYS A 55 22.65 0.27 -3.10
CA CYS A 55 22.81 -0.80 -4.08
C CYS A 55 22.68 -0.33 -5.54
N GLY A 56 22.51 0.98 -5.77
CA GLY A 56 22.42 1.58 -7.10
C GLY A 56 21.06 1.46 -7.80
N TRP A 57 20.07 0.79 -7.19
CA TRP A 57 18.74 0.58 -7.76
C TRP A 57 18.08 1.90 -8.19
N ARG A 58 18.18 2.95 -7.37
CA ARG A 58 17.61 4.27 -7.70
C ARG A 58 18.19 4.85 -8.98
N ASP A 59 19.48 4.70 -9.20
CA ASP A 59 20.15 5.26 -10.38
C ASP A 59 19.91 4.42 -11.63
N GLU A 60 19.77 3.10 -11.48
CA GLU A 60 19.27 2.21 -12.54
C GLU A 60 17.87 2.63 -13.00
N MET A 61 16.93 2.84 -12.08
CA MET A 61 15.57 3.27 -12.43
C MET A 61 15.56 4.61 -13.16
N LYS A 62 16.37 5.58 -12.71
CA LYS A 62 16.53 6.86 -13.43
C LYS A 62 17.11 6.66 -14.82
N ALA A 63 18.08 5.75 -15.00
CA ALA A 63 18.69 5.47 -16.29
C ALA A 63 17.67 4.86 -17.27
N LEU A 64 16.83 3.95 -16.79
CA LEU A 64 15.74 3.36 -17.57
C LEU A 64 14.71 4.42 -17.99
N CYS A 65 14.30 5.32 -17.08
CA CYS A 65 13.44 6.46 -17.42
C CYS A 65 14.06 7.31 -18.54
N ARG A 66 15.33 7.71 -18.38
CA ARG A 66 16.06 8.51 -19.40
C ARG A 66 16.16 7.79 -20.73
N ALA A 67 16.39 6.48 -20.74
CA ALA A 67 16.46 5.70 -21.97
C ALA A 67 15.10 5.65 -22.68
N TYR A 68 14.01 5.44 -21.94
CA TYR A 68 12.66 5.44 -22.49
C TYR A 68 12.28 6.81 -23.06
N THR A 69 12.54 7.89 -22.31
CA THR A 69 12.25 9.26 -22.78
C THR A 69 13.04 9.62 -24.03
N ARG A 70 14.32 9.23 -24.12
CA ARG A 70 15.13 9.44 -25.33
C ARG A 70 14.59 8.67 -26.53
N LYS A 71 14.12 7.43 -26.33
CA LYS A 71 13.60 6.59 -27.39
C LYS A 71 12.24 7.07 -27.94
N LYS A 72 11.33 7.49 -27.06
CA LYS A 72 9.96 7.91 -27.45
C LYS A 72 9.88 9.40 -27.83
N GLY A 73 10.85 10.20 -27.38
CA GLY A 73 10.87 11.66 -27.53
C GLY A 73 10.20 12.36 -26.34
N ARG A 74 10.82 13.44 -25.84
CA ARG A 74 10.39 14.11 -24.61
C ARG A 74 8.95 14.64 -24.66
N SER A 75 8.47 15.09 -25.82
CA SER A 75 7.10 15.58 -26.01
C SER A 75 6.05 14.47 -26.00
N ASN A 76 6.46 13.21 -26.11
CA ASN A 76 5.57 12.06 -26.34
C ASN A 76 5.48 11.13 -25.11
N VAL A 77 5.97 11.58 -23.94
CA VAL A 77 6.10 10.76 -22.74
C VAL A 77 5.38 11.44 -21.58
N THR A 78 4.44 10.74 -20.97
CA THR A 78 3.79 11.16 -19.73
C THR A 78 4.47 10.52 -18.51
N VAL A 79 4.14 11.02 -17.31
CA VAL A 79 4.56 10.36 -16.06
C VAL A 79 3.94 8.96 -15.95
N ASP A 80 2.68 8.82 -16.35
CA ASP A 80 1.96 7.54 -16.31
C ASP A 80 2.63 6.49 -17.21
N ASP A 81 3.05 6.88 -18.43
CA ASP A 81 3.83 6.03 -19.33
C ASP A 81 5.11 5.51 -18.65
N LEU A 82 5.82 6.40 -17.94
CA LEU A 82 7.03 6.03 -17.22
C LEU A 82 6.73 5.08 -16.07
N VAL A 83 5.69 5.36 -15.27
CA VAL A 83 5.28 4.48 -14.17
C VAL A 83 4.94 3.09 -14.71
N HIS A 84 4.14 3.01 -15.78
CA HIS A 84 3.72 1.75 -16.39
C HIS A 84 4.93 0.92 -16.85
N VAL A 85 5.90 1.55 -17.51
CA VAL A 85 7.07 0.85 -18.06
C VAL A 85 8.10 0.48 -17.00
N ILE A 86 8.30 1.34 -16.00
CA ILE A 86 9.40 1.21 -15.03
C ILE A 86 8.99 0.38 -13.83
N THR A 87 7.73 0.44 -13.38
CA THR A 87 7.27 -0.26 -12.16
C THR A 87 7.54 -1.78 -12.18
N PRO A 88 7.25 -2.52 -13.27
CA PRO A 88 7.53 -3.96 -13.31
C PRO A 88 9.02 -4.27 -13.13
N LYS A 89 9.89 -3.49 -13.81
CA LYS A 89 11.35 -3.63 -13.68
C LYS A 89 11.84 -3.24 -12.29
N GLY A 90 11.31 -2.14 -11.75
CA GLY A 90 11.65 -1.67 -10.41
C GLY A 90 11.33 -2.70 -9.34
N ARG A 91 10.15 -3.33 -9.40
CA ARG A 91 9.76 -4.39 -8.44
C ARG A 91 10.61 -5.65 -8.58
N ALA A 92 10.92 -6.07 -9.80
CA ALA A 92 11.70 -7.28 -10.06
C ALA A 92 13.18 -7.13 -9.69
N SER A 93 13.75 -5.92 -9.80
CA SER A 93 15.17 -5.63 -9.54
C SER A 93 15.50 -5.36 -8.08
N VAL A 94 14.53 -5.31 -7.17
CA VAL A 94 14.82 -5.17 -5.73
C VAL A 94 15.57 -6.41 -5.25
N PRO A 95 16.81 -6.26 -4.72
CA PRO A 95 17.61 -7.39 -4.28
C PRO A 95 16.95 -8.14 -3.11
N ASP A 96 17.09 -9.46 -3.09
CA ASP A 96 16.52 -10.29 -2.01
C ASP A 96 17.18 -10.04 -0.66
N SER A 97 18.44 -9.59 -0.64
CA SER A 97 19.13 -9.16 0.58
C SER A 97 18.41 -7.98 1.26
N VAL A 98 17.93 -7.01 0.49
CA VAL A 98 17.19 -5.84 1.01
C VAL A 98 15.83 -6.28 1.58
N LYS A 99 15.13 -7.18 0.86
CA LYS A 99 13.86 -7.76 1.35
C LYS A 99 14.06 -8.55 2.64
N ALA A 100 15.13 -9.34 2.71
CA ALA A 100 15.48 -10.14 3.88
C ALA A 100 15.79 -9.26 5.10
N GLU A 101 16.56 -8.18 4.92
CA GLU A 101 16.86 -7.22 5.99
C GLU A 101 15.57 -6.56 6.53
N LEU A 102 14.68 -6.10 5.65
CA LEU A 102 13.39 -5.52 6.06
C LEU A 102 12.52 -6.53 6.81
N LEU A 103 12.42 -7.75 6.29
CA LEU A 103 11.65 -8.82 6.92
C LEU A 103 12.20 -9.17 8.31
N GLN A 104 13.52 -9.20 8.45
CA GLN A 104 14.18 -9.40 9.74
C GLN A 104 13.83 -8.28 10.72
N ARG A 105 13.91 -7.01 10.29
CA ARG A 105 13.54 -5.85 11.13
C ARG A 105 12.08 -5.92 11.60
N ILE A 106 11.16 -6.25 10.69
CA ILE A 106 9.73 -6.44 11.03
C ILE A 106 9.57 -7.55 12.08
N ARG A 107 10.21 -8.71 11.88
CA ARG A 107 10.15 -9.82 12.85
C ARG A 107 10.72 -9.44 14.21
N SER A 108 11.85 -8.74 14.25
CA SER A 108 12.47 -8.25 15.48
C SER A 108 11.54 -7.28 16.22
N PHE A 109 10.94 -6.33 15.50
CA PHE A 109 9.98 -5.40 16.09
C PHE A 109 8.78 -6.13 16.71
N LEU A 110 8.15 -7.04 15.94
CA LEU A 110 7.01 -7.81 16.44
C LEU A 110 7.38 -8.68 17.63
N GLY A 111 8.55 -9.33 17.61
CA GLY A 111 9.07 -10.12 18.73
C GLY A 111 9.28 -9.29 20.00
N SER A 112 9.89 -8.11 19.87
CA SER A 112 10.14 -7.21 21.01
C SER A 112 8.88 -6.59 21.61
N ALA A 113 7.81 -6.48 20.82
CA ALA A 113 6.57 -5.83 21.24
C ALA A 113 5.53 -6.82 21.80
N THR A 114 5.92 -8.07 22.04
CA THR A 114 5.09 -9.13 22.65
C THR A 114 5.55 -9.48 24.09
N THR A 115 6.55 -8.76 24.60
CA THR A 115 7.01 -8.75 26.00
C THR A 115 6.70 -7.41 26.64
#